data_AF-A0A0F9SUM2-F1
#
_entry.id   AF-A0A0F9SUM2-F1
#
_cell.length_a   1.000
_cell.length_b   1.000
_cell.length_c   1.000
_cell.angle_alpha   90.00
_cell.angle_beta   90.00
_cell.angle_gamma   90.00
#
_symmetry.space_group_name_H-M   'P 1'
#
loop_
_entity.id
_entity.type
_entity.pdbx_description
1 polymer ?
#
loop_
_entity_poly.entity_id
_entity_poly.type
_entity_poly.pdbx_seq_one_letter_code
_entity_poly.pdbx_strand_id
1 'polypeptide(L)'
;MPTREIRCALIGIGDVASALVQGIENYKKNPDEIIGMLPEINQYSVDDINFVLGFDVNSNKVEGDLSEAIFTDPNCNMKLFQPAFLDAPVLKGPIMDGLDSNIKNIIPVDDNQIPVNVSKEMKKRNVDIAAILLPTGCHNAVRFYANAILDAGACVVNGMPSPVARDSEINEKAKKLNLSLIGDDVKSQIGATIIHRGLANLFPMRGAILDRTIQLDWGGSSDFCNLLTPLPDGRLRYDEGKRQSKTESVISNLPNKDTVDSRISAVDYIPFLKNQKEAYMRLEGRIFGGAAVRIDITMFVEDGNNSAGIIADCIRVSKIAKDRRIGGALSSACSFFSKNPPVQLEDFIAKKNLVEFILNKKER
;
A
#
# COMPACT_ATOMS: atom_id res chain seq x y z
N MET A 1 20.65 11.87 23.41
CA MET A 1 19.36 11.21 23.12
C MET A 1 19.52 10.48 21.79
N PRO A 2 18.93 9.30 21.56
CA PRO A 2 18.91 8.74 20.22
C PRO A 2 18.33 9.79 19.25
N THR A 3 18.92 9.89 18.06
CA THR A 3 18.45 10.81 17.03
C THR A 3 17.00 10.45 16.68
N ARG A 4 16.11 11.45 16.64
CA ARG A 4 14.70 11.24 16.27
C ARG A 4 14.51 10.87 14.80
N GLU A 5 15.56 10.99 14.00
CA GLU A 5 15.61 10.68 12.58
C GLU A 5 15.16 9.24 12.25
N ILE A 6 14.38 9.14 11.17
CA ILE A 6 13.92 7.91 10.54
C ILE A 6 14.45 7.87 9.12
N ARG A 7 15.48 7.06 8.87
CA ARG A 7 16.11 6.95 7.55
C ARG A 7 15.34 5.97 6.68
N CYS A 8 14.68 6.45 5.65
CA CYS A 8 13.73 5.69 4.84
C CYS A 8 14.27 5.35 3.45
N ALA A 9 14.05 4.11 3.01
CA ALA A 9 14.26 3.71 1.62
C ALA A 9 12.94 3.33 0.94
N LEU A 10 12.83 3.60 -0.37
CA LEU A 10 11.66 3.23 -1.18
C LEU A 10 12.06 2.24 -2.28
N ILE A 11 11.27 1.19 -2.47
CA ILE A 11 11.46 0.18 -3.51
C ILE A 11 10.28 0.26 -4.47
N GLY A 12 10.55 0.64 -5.72
CA GLY A 12 9.53 1.01 -6.69
C GLY A 12 9.15 2.48 -6.54
N ILE A 13 9.71 3.33 -7.39
CA ILE A 13 9.51 4.79 -7.36
C ILE A 13 8.32 5.16 -8.24
N GLY A 14 7.17 4.55 -7.96
CA GLY A 14 5.90 4.76 -8.68
C GLY A 14 5.08 5.96 -8.16
N ASP A 15 3.81 6.00 -8.53
CA ASP A 15 2.90 7.08 -8.11
C ASP A 15 2.71 7.19 -6.60
N VAL A 16 2.62 6.06 -5.90
CA VAL A 16 2.51 6.03 -4.43
C VAL A 16 3.78 6.61 -3.78
N ALA A 17 4.97 6.29 -4.31
CA ALA A 17 6.22 6.87 -3.85
C ALA A 17 6.24 8.38 -4.10
N SER A 18 5.73 8.82 -5.26
CA SER A 18 5.58 10.24 -5.58
C SER A 18 4.69 10.97 -4.58
N ALA A 19 3.49 10.46 -4.32
CA ALA A 19 2.59 11.05 -3.33
C ALA A 19 3.19 11.09 -1.92
N LEU A 20 3.89 10.03 -1.51
CA LEU A 20 4.54 9.93 -0.21
C LEU A 20 5.66 10.97 -0.05
N VAL A 21 6.60 11.04 -1.00
CA VAL A 21 7.73 11.99 -0.92
C VAL A 21 7.22 13.42 -0.98
N GLN A 22 6.31 13.73 -1.91
CA GLN A 22 5.70 15.06 -1.99
C GLN A 22 4.99 15.46 -0.69
N GLY A 23 4.17 14.56 -0.13
CA GLY A 23 3.41 14.83 1.09
C GLY A 23 4.30 15.10 2.30
N ILE A 24 5.30 14.23 2.53
CA ILE A 24 6.25 14.40 3.64
C ILE A 24 7.01 15.72 3.52
N GLU A 25 7.59 16.00 2.35
CA GLU A 25 8.40 17.21 2.15
C GLU A 25 7.55 18.50 2.17
N ASN A 26 6.29 18.42 1.76
CA ASN A 26 5.33 19.52 1.93
C ASN A 26 5.07 19.80 3.41
N TYR A 27 4.72 18.77 4.17
CA TYR A 27 4.35 18.90 5.58
C TYR A 27 5.51 19.29 6.49
N LYS A 28 6.76 18.99 6.10
CA LYS A 28 7.95 19.57 6.75
C LYS A 28 8.02 21.10 6.66
N LYS A 29 7.54 21.67 5.55
CA LYS A 29 7.51 23.14 5.35
C LYS A 29 6.21 23.76 5.88
N ASN A 30 5.13 22.99 5.88
CA ASN A 30 3.78 23.43 6.24
C ASN A 30 3.20 22.50 7.33
N PRO A 31 3.75 22.52 8.56
CA PRO A 31 3.39 21.56 9.61
C PRO A 31 1.95 21.69 10.12
N ASP A 32 1.32 22.86 9.94
CA ASP A 32 -0.07 23.11 10.33
C ASP A 32 -1.09 22.59 9.29
N GLU A 33 -0.62 22.11 8.13
CA GLU A 33 -1.46 21.65 7.01
C GLU A 33 -1.48 20.11 6.88
N ILE A 34 -1.01 19.38 7.89
CA ILE A 34 -0.94 17.91 7.83
C ILE A 34 -2.35 17.31 7.69
N ILE A 35 -2.58 16.64 6.56
CA ILE A 35 -3.79 15.86 6.29
C ILE A 35 -3.42 14.40 6.03
N GLY A 36 -4.19 13.51 6.63
CA GLY A 36 -4.16 12.09 6.29
C GLY A 36 -3.13 11.24 7.03
N MET A 37 -2.60 11.75 8.14
CA MET A 37 -1.75 11.02 9.08
C MET A 37 -2.46 10.93 10.43
N LEU A 38 -2.22 9.87 11.20
CA LEU A 38 -2.82 9.70 12.51
C LEU A 38 -2.21 10.67 13.54
N PRO A 39 -3.02 11.50 14.22
CA PRO A 39 -2.53 12.39 15.28
C PRO A 39 -2.11 11.63 16.55
N GLU A 40 -2.54 10.38 16.72
CA GLU A 40 -2.18 9.56 17.88
C GLU A 40 -0.69 9.14 17.89
N ILE A 41 0.02 9.22 16.76
CA ILE A 41 1.45 8.94 16.66
C ILE A 41 2.24 10.22 16.94
N ASN A 42 2.65 10.41 18.19
CA ASN A 42 3.35 11.62 18.66
C ASN A 42 4.83 11.39 19.02
N GLN A 43 5.32 10.15 18.91
CA GLN A 43 6.71 9.79 19.19
C GLN A 43 7.65 10.27 18.09
N TYR A 44 7.16 10.31 16.85
CA TYR A 44 7.85 10.82 15.68
C TYR A 44 6.91 11.70 14.86
N SER A 45 7.39 12.88 14.48
CA SER A 45 6.67 13.79 13.59
C SER A 45 6.99 13.48 12.12
N VAL A 46 6.44 14.30 11.22
CA VAL A 46 6.78 14.23 9.79
C VAL A 46 8.23 14.67 9.52
N ASP A 47 8.78 15.57 10.33
CA ASP A 47 10.16 16.08 10.20
C ASP A 47 11.21 15.00 10.45
N ASP A 48 10.83 13.99 11.23
CA ASP A 48 11.70 12.87 11.54
C ASP A 48 11.88 11.93 10.35
N ILE A 49 10.96 11.92 9.36
CA ILE A 49 11.03 11.04 8.19
C ILE A 49 11.98 11.60 7.13
N ASN A 50 13.08 10.92 6.85
CA ASN A 50 14.07 11.35 5.88
C ASN A 50 14.31 10.27 4.83
N PHE A 51 13.99 10.55 3.56
CA PHE A 51 14.28 9.63 2.47
C PHE A 51 15.76 9.70 2.13
N VAL A 52 16.42 8.54 2.13
CA VAL A 52 17.87 8.46 1.91
C VAL A 52 18.25 7.59 0.73
N LEU A 53 17.32 6.81 0.17
CA LEU A 53 17.62 5.84 -0.89
C LEU A 53 16.36 5.41 -1.65
N GLY A 54 16.44 5.33 -2.97
CA GLY A 54 15.40 4.72 -3.81
C GLY A 54 15.95 3.52 -4.59
N PHE A 55 15.07 2.59 -4.97
CA PHE A 55 15.37 1.52 -5.91
C PHE A 55 14.29 1.48 -7.00
N ASP A 56 14.71 1.46 -8.26
CA ASP A 56 13.82 1.30 -9.41
C ASP A 56 14.51 0.49 -10.52
N VAL A 57 13.76 0.17 -11.57
CA VAL A 57 14.25 -0.51 -12.78
C VAL A 57 14.13 0.36 -14.03
N ASN A 58 13.30 1.41 -13.98
CA ASN A 58 13.12 2.38 -15.05
C ASN A 58 14.42 3.16 -15.26
N SER A 59 14.98 3.05 -16.47
CA SER A 59 16.28 3.66 -16.80
C SER A 59 16.30 5.18 -16.70
N ASN A 60 15.14 5.82 -16.84
CA ASN A 60 15.00 7.28 -16.70
C ASN A 60 14.97 7.75 -15.23
N LYS A 61 14.78 6.83 -14.29
CA LYS A 61 14.76 7.12 -12.85
C LYS A 61 16.08 6.75 -12.17
N VAL A 62 16.65 5.63 -12.59
CA VAL A 62 17.93 5.11 -12.10
C VAL A 62 19.04 6.14 -12.31
N GLU A 63 19.95 6.23 -11.33
CA GLU A 63 21.05 7.20 -11.23
C GLU A 63 20.63 8.66 -10.97
N GLY A 64 19.32 8.94 -10.94
CA GLY A 64 18.77 10.24 -10.52
C GLY A 64 18.62 10.37 -9.00
N ASP A 65 18.26 11.58 -8.55
CA ASP A 65 17.81 11.81 -7.17
C ASP A 65 16.31 11.55 -7.03
N LEU A 66 15.90 11.07 -5.87
CA LEU A 66 14.50 10.82 -5.56
C LEU A 66 13.62 12.07 -5.73
N SER A 67 14.15 13.29 -5.50
CA SER A 67 13.40 14.55 -5.69
C SER A 67 12.88 14.74 -7.11
N GLU A 68 13.58 14.20 -8.11
CA GLU A 68 13.21 14.29 -9.52
C GLU A 68 12.57 12.99 -10.02
N ALA A 69 13.10 11.83 -9.62
CA ALA A 69 12.65 10.53 -10.09
C ALA A 69 11.17 10.24 -9.80
N ILE A 70 10.61 10.84 -8.73
CA ILE A 70 9.18 10.75 -8.42
C ILE A 70 8.25 11.41 -9.45
N PHE A 71 8.78 12.30 -10.30
CA PHE A 71 8.03 12.96 -11.38
C PHE A 71 8.32 12.36 -12.76
N THR A 72 9.28 11.45 -12.86
CA THR A 72 9.67 10.83 -14.14
C THR A 72 8.62 9.83 -14.61
N ASP A 73 8.29 9.91 -15.90
CA ASP A 73 7.39 8.97 -16.57
C ASP A 73 7.76 7.49 -16.31
N PRO A 74 6.76 6.60 -16.19
CA PRO A 74 5.33 6.84 -16.39
C PRO A 74 4.59 7.27 -15.12
N ASN A 75 5.27 7.86 -14.13
CA ASN A 75 4.57 8.44 -12.99
C ASN A 75 3.63 9.54 -13.47
N CYS A 76 2.42 9.54 -12.94
CA CYS A 76 1.34 10.41 -13.32
C CYS A 76 0.57 10.95 -12.11
N ASN A 77 1.08 10.73 -10.89
CA ASN A 77 0.56 11.34 -9.67
C ASN A 77 0.49 12.87 -9.82
N MET A 78 -0.55 13.47 -9.24
CA MET A 78 -0.66 14.92 -9.22
C MET A 78 0.57 15.56 -8.52
N LYS A 79 1.00 16.70 -9.04
CA LYS A 79 2.08 17.50 -8.44
C LYS A 79 1.48 18.47 -7.43
N LEU A 80 1.54 18.12 -6.16
CA LEU A 80 1.12 18.97 -5.04
C LEU A 80 2.29 19.78 -4.50
N PHE A 81 3.51 19.23 -4.56
CA PHE A 81 4.69 19.85 -3.98
C PHE A 81 5.95 19.40 -4.73
N GLN A 82 6.95 20.28 -4.84
CA GLN A 82 8.27 19.93 -5.39
C GLN A 82 9.29 19.86 -4.24
N PRO A 83 9.80 18.67 -3.91
CA PRO A 83 10.93 18.53 -3.00
C PRO A 83 12.16 19.29 -3.51
N ALA A 84 12.96 19.81 -2.59
CA ALA A 84 14.34 20.17 -2.90
C ALA A 84 15.16 18.89 -3.13
N PHE A 85 16.41 19.03 -3.60
CA PHE A 85 17.33 17.91 -3.74
C PHE A 85 17.48 17.15 -2.41
N LEU A 86 17.23 15.84 -2.43
CA LEU A 86 17.15 15.02 -1.22
C LEU A 86 18.46 14.31 -0.85
N ASP A 87 19.45 14.27 -1.76
CA ASP A 87 20.64 13.42 -1.65
C ASP A 87 20.28 11.92 -1.43
N ALA A 88 19.21 11.51 -2.11
CA ALA A 88 18.61 10.19 -2.05
C ALA A 88 18.65 9.57 -3.45
N PRO A 89 19.77 8.95 -3.87
CA PRO A 89 19.91 8.40 -5.20
C PRO A 89 18.94 7.25 -5.42
N VAL A 90 18.47 7.10 -6.65
CA VAL A 90 17.69 5.95 -7.10
C VAL A 90 18.63 4.97 -7.77
N LEU A 91 18.84 3.81 -7.14
CA LEU A 91 19.75 2.78 -7.65
C LEU A 91 19.01 1.72 -8.45
N LYS A 92 19.69 1.10 -9.41
CA LYS A 92 19.15 -0.04 -10.15
C LYS A 92 18.93 -1.22 -9.22
N GLY A 93 17.68 -1.65 -9.08
CA GLY A 93 17.33 -2.87 -8.38
C GLY A 93 17.25 -4.09 -9.32
N PRO A 94 17.33 -5.33 -8.81
CA PRO A 94 17.02 -6.52 -9.59
C PRO A 94 15.57 -6.50 -10.08
N ILE A 95 15.35 -6.82 -11.37
CA ILE A 95 14.02 -6.81 -12.01
C ILE A 95 13.17 -7.99 -11.52
N MET A 96 13.70 -9.21 -11.64
CA MET A 96 12.99 -10.46 -11.32
C MET A 96 11.65 -10.55 -12.07
N ASP A 97 10.56 -10.92 -11.38
CA ASP A 97 9.18 -10.94 -11.91
C ASP A 97 8.49 -9.58 -11.83
N GLY A 98 9.24 -8.51 -11.55
CA GLY A 98 8.74 -7.14 -11.40
C GLY A 98 8.10 -6.55 -12.66
N LEU A 99 8.50 -7.02 -13.85
CA LEU A 99 7.99 -6.57 -15.15
C LEU A 99 7.26 -7.68 -15.93
N ASP A 100 6.84 -8.76 -15.26
CA ASP A 100 6.10 -9.89 -15.87
C ASP A 100 4.62 -9.53 -16.12
N SER A 101 4.38 -8.38 -16.74
CA SER A 101 3.05 -7.87 -17.05
C SER A 101 3.08 -6.85 -18.19
N ASN A 102 1.93 -6.25 -18.52
CA ASN A 102 1.84 -5.21 -19.55
C ASN A 102 2.68 -3.97 -19.24
N ILE A 103 3.11 -3.77 -17.98
CA ILE A 103 3.93 -2.60 -17.61
C ILE A 103 5.29 -2.59 -18.30
N LYS A 104 5.81 -3.76 -18.73
CA LYS A 104 7.07 -3.84 -19.49
C LYS A 104 7.05 -3.00 -20.77
N ASN A 105 5.86 -2.73 -21.30
CA ASN A 105 5.68 -1.96 -22.52
C ASN A 105 5.77 -0.44 -22.28
N ILE A 106 5.70 0.01 -21.02
CA ILE A 106 5.72 1.43 -20.64
C ILE A 106 6.90 1.78 -19.72
N ILE A 107 7.68 0.80 -19.27
CA ILE A 107 8.87 0.98 -18.43
C ILE A 107 10.12 0.73 -19.27
N PRO A 108 10.89 1.77 -19.62
CA PRO A 108 12.16 1.57 -20.30
C PRO A 108 13.19 0.98 -19.33
N VAL A 109 13.97 0.01 -19.81
CA VAL A 109 15.04 -0.65 -19.07
C VAL A 109 16.31 -0.53 -19.91
N ASP A 110 17.42 -0.19 -19.26
CA ASP A 110 18.77 -0.23 -19.84
C ASP A 110 19.56 -1.38 -19.22
N ASP A 111 20.04 -2.29 -20.07
CA ASP A 111 20.83 -3.47 -19.66
C ASP A 111 22.26 -3.10 -19.24
N ASN A 112 22.74 -1.89 -19.58
CA ASN A 112 24.03 -1.40 -19.12
C ASN A 112 23.97 -0.93 -17.64
N GLN A 113 22.77 -0.62 -17.13
CA GLN A 113 22.57 -0.30 -15.72
C GLN A 113 22.53 -1.59 -14.91
N ILE A 114 23.64 -1.90 -14.23
CA ILE A 114 23.79 -3.14 -13.47
C ILE A 114 23.10 -3.03 -12.10
N PRO A 115 22.24 -4.00 -11.73
CA PRO A 115 21.62 -4.04 -10.41
C PRO A 115 22.65 -4.04 -9.27
N VAL A 116 22.41 -3.19 -8.27
CA VAL A 116 23.28 -3.10 -7.10
C VAL A 116 22.97 -4.20 -6.06
N ASN A 117 23.89 -4.39 -5.12
CA ASN A 117 23.60 -5.17 -3.92
C ASN A 117 22.75 -4.34 -2.95
N VAL A 118 21.44 -4.59 -2.97
CA VAL A 118 20.42 -3.84 -2.20
C VAL A 118 20.75 -3.76 -0.71
N SER A 119 21.08 -4.89 -0.07
CA SER A 119 21.33 -4.92 1.38
C SER A 119 22.60 -4.15 1.76
N LYS A 120 23.64 -4.20 0.92
CA LYS A 120 24.88 -3.44 1.11
C LYS A 120 24.64 -1.93 1.04
N GLU A 121 23.89 -1.46 0.04
CA GLU A 121 23.61 -0.03 -0.13
C GLU A 121 22.71 0.53 0.98
N MET A 122 21.71 -0.25 1.42
CA MET A 122 20.88 0.11 2.59
C MET A 122 21.72 0.20 3.88
N LYS A 123 22.64 -0.74 4.11
CA LYS A 123 23.57 -0.68 5.27
C LYS A 123 24.45 0.56 5.21
N LYS A 124 25.04 0.86 4.06
CA LYS A 124 25.90 2.03 3.85
C LYS A 124 25.20 3.33 4.23
N ARG A 125 23.89 3.42 3.96
CA ARG A 125 23.06 4.59 4.25
C ARG A 125 22.31 4.51 5.59
N ASN A 126 22.59 3.51 6.43
CA ASN A 126 21.94 3.30 7.73
C ASN A 126 20.41 3.36 7.65
N VAL A 127 19.82 2.66 6.68
CA VAL A 127 18.36 2.65 6.49
C VAL A 127 17.68 2.04 7.71
N ASP A 128 16.65 2.71 8.22
CA ASP A 128 15.85 2.27 9.34
C ASP A 128 14.63 1.46 8.93
N ILE A 129 13.90 1.98 7.94
CA ILE A 129 12.67 1.41 7.42
C ILE A 129 12.73 1.48 5.89
N ALA A 130 12.24 0.44 5.24
CA ALA A 130 12.07 0.44 3.79
C ALA A 130 10.65 0.05 3.40
N ALA A 131 10.08 0.80 2.44
CA ALA A 131 8.74 0.56 1.92
C ALA A 131 8.80 -0.12 0.54
N ILE A 132 8.11 -1.24 0.39
CA ILE A 132 7.99 -1.99 -0.87
C ILE A 132 6.71 -1.55 -1.60
N LEU A 133 6.88 -0.91 -2.76
CA LEU A 133 5.84 -0.31 -3.59
C LEU A 133 5.96 -0.80 -5.05
N LEU A 134 6.30 -2.08 -5.22
CA LEU A 134 6.48 -2.73 -6.51
C LEU A 134 5.14 -2.98 -7.23
N PRO A 135 5.13 -3.39 -8.50
CA PRO A 135 3.90 -3.77 -9.20
C PRO A 135 3.15 -4.93 -8.53
N THR A 136 1.81 -4.94 -8.59
CA THR A 136 1.02 -6.05 -8.04
C THR A 136 1.37 -7.38 -8.73
N GLY A 137 1.66 -8.43 -7.96
CA GLY A 137 1.86 -9.79 -8.48
C GLY A 137 3.30 -10.20 -8.80
N CYS A 138 4.29 -9.37 -8.47
CA CYS A 138 5.71 -9.75 -8.48
C CYS A 138 6.13 -10.37 -7.13
N HIS A 139 5.73 -11.63 -6.91
CA HIS A 139 5.94 -12.30 -5.63
C HIS A 139 7.42 -12.55 -5.32
N ASN A 140 8.22 -12.90 -6.32
CA ASN A 140 9.64 -13.19 -6.14
C ASN A 140 10.43 -11.91 -5.84
N ALA A 141 10.14 -10.81 -6.55
CA ALA A 141 10.73 -9.51 -6.29
C ALA A 141 10.40 -9.03 -4.87
N VAL A 142 9.13 -9.03 -4.47
CA VAL A 142 8.74 -8.61 -3.11
C VAL A 142 9.45 -9.44 -2.04
N ARG A 143 9.49 -10.77 -2.20
CA ARG A 143 10.19 -11.67 -1.27
C ARG A 143 11.70 -11.40 -1.22
N PHE A 144 12.33 -11.12 -2.36
CA PHE A 144 13.75 -10.75 -2.43
C PHE A 144 14.03 -9.44 -1.68
N TYR A 145 13.27 -8.38 -1.96
CA TYR A 145 13.47 -7.09 -1.31
C TYR A 145 13.19 -7.17 0.19
N ALA A 146 12.13 -7.86 0.62
CA ALA A 146 11.85 -8.08 2.05
C ALA A 146 13.05 -8.73 2.78
N ASN A 147 13.66 -9.75 2.16
CA ASN A 147 14.85 -10.38 2.72
C ASN A 147 16.06 -9.44 2.74
N ALA A 148 16.31 -8.70 1.65
CA ALA A 148 17.43 -7.76 1.56
C ALA A 148 17.33 -6.61 2.57
N ILE A 149 16.11 -6.12 2.83
CA ILE A 149 15.81 -5.10 3.84
C ILE A 149 16.13 -5.62 5.24
N LEU A 150 15.66 -6.83 5.58
CA LEU A 150 15.96 -7.45 6.86
C LEU A 150 17.47 -7.71 7.03
N ASP A 151 18.14 -8.18 5.98
CA ASP A 151 19.59 -8.39 5.99
C ASP A 151 20.37 -7.08 6.17
N ALA A 152 19.77 -5.94 5.79
CA ALA A 152 20.31 -4.61 6.02
C ALA A 152 20.12 -4.09 7.46
N GLY A 153 19.32 -4.75 8.29
CA GLY A 153 18.98 -4.27 9.64
C GLY A 153 17.83 -3.26 9.66
N ALA A 154 16.99 -3.24 8.61
CA ALA A 154 15.87 -2.33 8.45
C ALA A 154 14.51 -3.04 8.63
N CYS A 155 13.51 -2.31 9.07
CA CYS A 155 12.12 -2.80 9.15
C CYS A 155 11.45 -2.73 7.78
N VAL A 156 10.45 -3.60 7.55
CA VAL A 156 9.75 -3.70 6.26
C VAL A 156 8.33 -3.16 6.38
N VAL A 157 7.99 -2.23 5.50
CA VAL A 157 6.60 -1.85 5.20
C VAL A 157 6.26 -2.40 3.82
N ASN A 158 5.38 -3.40 3.76
CA ASN A 158 4.97 -4.02 2.50
C ASN A 158 3.66 -3.40 2.01
N GLY A 159 3.76 -2.53 0.99
CA GLY A 159 2.62 -1.95 0.30
C GLY A 159 1.85 -2.94 -0.57
N MET A 160 2.43 -4.10 -0.87
CA MET A 160 1.96 -5.01 -1.92
C MET A 160 1.19 -6.22 -1.38
N PRO A 161 0.29 -6.83 -2.17
CA PRO A 161 -0.43 -8.05 -1.77
C PRO A 161 0.44 -9.30 -1.60
N SER A 162 1.63 -9.32 -2.20
CA SER A 162 2.59 -10.41 -2.06
C SER A 162 2.89 -10.68 -0.58
N PRO A 163 2.90 -11.95 -0.12
CA PRO A 163 3.12 -12.28 1.28
C PRO A 163 4.50 -11.81 1.81
N VAL A 164 4.50 -11.07 2.91
CA VAL A 164 5.70 -10.69 3.69
C VAL A 164 5.41 -10.84 5.18
N ALA A 165 4.44 -10.10 5.70
CA ALA A 165 4.05 -10.22 7.11
C ALA A 165 3.36 -11.56 7.42
N ARG A 166 2.70 -12.15 6.41
CA ARG A 166 2.04 -13.47 6.48
C ARG A 166 2.96 -14.62 6.09
N ASP A 167 4.12 -14.33 5.53
CA ASP A 167 5.11 -15.35 5.19
C ASP A 167 5.82 -15.82 6.46
N SER A 168 5.67 -17.11 6.79
CA SER A 168 6.20 -17.66 8.04
C SER A 168 7.72 -17.57 8.13
N GLU A 169 8.44 -17.78 7.03
CA GLU A 169 9.90 -17.75 7.03
C GLU A 169 10.44 -16.33 7.20
N ILE A 170 9.85 -15.35 6.49
CA ILE A 170 10.22 -13.94 6.64
C ILE A 170 9.88 -13.45 8.04
N ASN A 171 8.71 -13.82 8.57
CA ASN A 171 8.29 -13.42 9.91
C ASN A 171 9.22 -13.98 10.99
N GLU A 172 9.63 -15.25 10.91
CA GLU A 172 10.61 -15.84 11.83
C GLU A 172 11.99 -15.16 11.72
N LYS A 173 12.43 -14.83 10.51
CA LYS A 173 13.67 -14.05 10.31
C LYS A 173 13.58 -12.68 10.97
N ALA A 174 12.49 -11.96 10.76
CA ALA A 174 12.25 -10.63 11.31
C ALA A 174 12.19 -10.65 12.86
N LYS A 175 11.56 -11.67 13.46
CA LYS A 175 11.58 -11.89 14.92
C LYS A 175 13.00 -12.05 15.46
N LYS A 176 13.82 -12.91 14.83
CA LYS A 176 15.21 -13.15 15.26
C LYS A 176 16.07 -11.89 15.19
N LEU A 177 15.81 -11.02 14.22
CA LEU A 177 16.54 -9.78 14.01
C LEU A 177 16.00 -8.59 14.83
N ASN A 178 14.88 -8.76 15.55
CA ASN A 178 14.16 -7.68 16.21
C ASN A 178 13.74 -6.54 15.26
N LEU A 179 13.33 -6.90 14.05
CA LEU A 179 12.89 -5.96 13.00
C LEU A 179 11.41 -6.16 12.71
N SER A 180 10.68 -5.07 12.60
CA SER A 180 9.23 -5.13 12.38
C SER A 180 8.85 -5.38 10.93
N LEU A 181 7.70 -6.04 10.75
CA LEU A 181 7.00 -6.15 9.47
C LEU A 181 5.61 -5.52 9.63
N ILE A 182 5.25 -4.61 8.72
CA ILE A 182 3.88 -4.11 8.54
C ILE A 182 3.45 -4.46 7.12
N GLY A 183 2.34 -5.20 6.98
CA GLY A 183 1.85 -5.72 5.70
C GLY A 183 0.70 -6.73 5.92
N ASP A 184 0.12 -7.33 4.88
CA ASP A 184 0.41 -7.14 3.46
C ASP A 184 -0.75 -6.39 2.77
N ASP A 185 -0.44 -5.68 1.67
CA ASP A 185 -1.35 -4.81 0.91
C ASP A 185 -1.85 -3.61 1.73
N VAL A 186 -1.20 -2.46 1.61
CA VAL A 186 -1.60 -1.28 2.40
C VAL A 186 -3.02 -0.82 2.02
N LYS A 187 -3.82 -0.47 3.04
CA LYS A 187 -5.14 0.12 2.86
C LYS A 187 -5.03 1.50 2.21
N SER A 188 -6.10 1.89 1.56
CA SER A 188 -6.34 3.28 1.20
C SER A 188 -7.09 3.96 2.35
N GLN A 189 -6.94 5.28 2.52
CA GLN A 189 -7.67 6.03 3.54
C GLN A 189 -9.17 5.95 3.29
N ILE A 190 -9.59 6.20 2.04
CA ILE A 190 -10.98 6.11 1.61
C ILE A 190 -11.04 5.32 0.29
N GLY A 191 -11.27 4.02 0.38
CA GLY A 191 -11.36 3.14 -0.79
C GLY A 191 -12.79 2.70 -1.13
N ALA A 192 -13.00 2.29 -2.39
CA ALA A 192 -14.28 1.73 -2.83
C ALA A 192 -14.71 0.53 -1.98
N THR A 193 -13.78 -0.36 -1.66
CA THR A 193 -14.07 -1.57 -0.87
C THR A 193 -14.57 -1.25 0.54
N ILE A 194 -14.02 -0.24 1.24
CA ILE A 194 -14.48 0.10 2.59
C ILE A 194 -15.87 0.77 2.58
N ILE A 195 -16.13 1.63 1.60
CA ILE A 195 -17.45 2.26 1.40
C ILE A 195 -18.49 1.18 1.08
N HIS A 196 -18.19 0.32 0.11
CA HIS A 196 -19.08 -0.75 -0.31
C HIS A 196 -19.41 -1.69 0.85
N ARG A 197 -18.38 -2.16 1.58
CA ARG A 197 -18.55 -3.03 2.76
C ARG A 197 -19.40 -2.35 3.84
N GLY A 198 -19.16 -1.07 4.12
CA GLY A 198 -19.93 -0.31 5.10
C GLY A 198 -21.43 -0.26 4.75
N LEU A 199 -21.74 -0.01 3.48
CA LEU A 199 -23.13 0.01 3.00
C LEU A 199 -23.75 -1.38 2.92
N ALA A 200 -23.00 -2.39 2.49
CA ALA A 200 -23.47 -3.76 2.47
C ALA A 200 -23.86 -4.24 3.88
N ASN A 201 -23.02 -3.96 4.89
CA ASN A 201 -23.28 -4.31 6.28
C ASN A 201 -24.42 -3.49 6.92
N LEU A 202 -24.76 -2.31 6.38
CA LEU A 202 -25.89 -1.51 6.85
C LEU A 202 -27.23 -2.23 6.65
N PHE A 203 -27.39 -3.02 5.58
CA PHE A 203 -28.61 -3.77 5.29
C PHE A 203 -28.98 -4.72 6.44
N PRO A 204 -28.19 -5.77 6.75
CA PRO A 204 -28.54 -6.71 7.81
C PRO A 204 -28.58 -6.03 9.18
N MET A 205 -27.76 -5.01 9.43
CA MET A 205 -27.80 -4.23 10.68
C MET A 205 -29.14 -3.53 10.92
N ARG A 206 -29.91 -3.23 9.87
CA ARG A 206 -31.25 -2.62 9.95
C ARG A 206 -32.39 -3.60 9.66
N GLY A 207 -32.10 -4.91 9.60
CA GLY A 207 -33.09 -5.93 9.24
C GLY A 207 -33.52 -5.87 7.77
N ALA A 208 -32.77 -5.16 6.91
CA ALA A 208 -32.95 -5.19 5.47
C ALA A 208 -32.11 -6.32 4.85
N ILE A 209 -32.46 -6.72 3.63
CA ILE A 209 -31.77 -7.79 2.90
C ILE A 209 -31.09 -7.17 1.68
N LEU A 210 -29.78 -7.39 1.54
CA LEU A 210 -29.06 -7.09 0.30
C LEU A 210 -29.21 -8.28 -0.64
N ASP A 211 -29.88 -8.10 -1.77
CA ASP A 211 -30.12 -9.17 -2.73
C ASP A 211 -28.99 -9.26 -3.77
N ARG A 212 -28.54 -8.11 -4.29
CA ARG A 212 -27.52 -8.05 -5.33
C ARG A 212 -26.63 -6.82 -5.19
N THR A 213 -25.38 -6.93 -5.62
CA THR A 213 -24.48 -5.78 -5.64
C THR A 213 -23.42 -5.85 -6.75
N ILE A 214 -23.02 -4.68 -7.27
CA ILE A 214 -21.89 -4.56 -8.19
C ILE A 214 -20.93 -3.46 -7.73
N GLN A 215 -19.65 -3.66 -8.00
CA GLN A 215 -18.61 -2.63 -7.91
C GLN A 215 -17.70 -2.72 -9.14
N LEU A 216 -17.58 -1.62 -9.86
CA LEU A 216 -16.76 -1.50 -11.05
C LEU A 216 -15.72 -0.40 -10.80
N ASP A 217 -14.44 -0.75 -10.88
CA ASP A 217 -13.32 0.18 -10.69
C ASP A 217 -12.59 0.44 -12.02
N TRP A 218 -12.21 1.68 -12.34
CA TRP A 218 -11.32 2.01 -13.47
C TRP A 218 -10.32 3.11 -13.09
N GLY A 219 -9.22 3.21 -13.83
CA GLY A 219 -8.18 4.21 -13.58
C GLY A 219 -7.11 4.26 -14.66
N GLY A 220 -6.21 5.25 -14.58
CA GLY A 220 -5.21 5.53 -15.62
C GLY A 220 -3.75 5.29 -15.22
N SER A 221 -3.50 4.76 -14.03
CA SER A 221 -2.14 4.56 -13.52
C SER A 221 -1.49 3.27 -14.04
N SER A 222 -0.18 3.16 -13.88
CA SER A 222 0.55 1.94 -14.23
C SER A 222 0.11 0.71 -13.43
N ASP A 223 -0.49 0.87 -12.23
CA ASP A 223 -1.10 -0.26 -11.49
C ASP A 223 -2.32 -0.80 -12.22
N PHE A 224 -3.18 0.04 -12.83
CA PHE A 224 -4.30 -0.45 -13.64
C PHE A 224 -3.82 -1.16 -14.91
N CYS A 225 -2.79 -0.63 -15.58
CA CYS A 225 -2.15 -1.31 -16.71
C CYS A 225 -1.63 -2.70 -16.29
N ASN A 226 -1.02 -2.80 -15.11
CA ASN A 226 -0.55 -4.06 -14.56
C ASN A 226 -1.70 -5.05 -14.27
N LEU A 227 -2.75 -4.59 -13.58
CA LEU A 227 -3.86 -5.44 -13.14
C LEU A 227 -4.68 -6.02 -14.30
N LEU A 228 -4.80 -5.29 -15.41
CA LEU A 228 -5.52 -5.73 -16.60
C LEU A 228 -4.62 -6.50 -17.59
N THR A 229 -3.49 -7.02 -17.13
CA THR A 229 -2.66 -7.92 -17.94
C THR A 229 -3.38 -9.26 -18.11
N PRO A 230 -3.60 -9.73 -19.36
CA PRO A 230 -4.12 -11.06 -19.62
C PRO A 230 -3.05 -12.12 -19.33
N LEU A 231 -3.47 -13.21 -18.71
CA LEU A 231 -2.70 -14.42 -18.46
C LEU A 231 -2.83 -15.39 -19.65
N PRO A 232 -1.98 -16.44 -19.74
CA PRO A 232 -2.03 -17.41 -20.84
C PRO A 232 -3.40 -18.08 -21.04
N ASP A 233 -4.22 -18.17 -19.98
CA ASP A 233 -5.56 -18.74 -20.01
C ASP A 233 -6.67 -17.72 -20.36
N GLY A 234 -6.29 -16.47 -20.65
CA GLY A 234 -7.19 -15.37 -21.00
C GLY A 234 -7.82 -14.64 -19.81
N ARG A 235 -7.58 -15.07 -18.56
CA ARG A 235 -8.01 -14.32 -17.36
C ARG A 235 -7.12 -13.11 -17.13
N LEU A 236 -7.58 -12.15 -16.35
CA LEU A 236 -6.74 -11.01 -15.98
C LEU A 236 -5.93 -11.32 -14.73
N ARG A 237 -4.74 -10.74 -14.59
CA ARG A 237 -3.95 -10.78 -13.35
C ARG A 237 -4.76 -10.29 -12.14
N TYR A 238 -5.71 -9.38 -12.35
CA TYR A 238 -6.69 -8.97 -11.33
C TYR A 238 -7.55 -10.13 -10.78
N ASP A 239 -7.88 -11.11 -11.63
CA ASP A 239 -8.69 -12.27 -11.26
C ASP A 239 -7.90 -13.27 -10.38
N GLU A 240 -6.57 -13.21 -10.38
CA GLU A 240 -5.71 -13.98 -9.46
C GLU A 240 -5.74 -13.38 -8.05
N GLY A 241 -6.69 -13.83 -7.24
CA GLY A 241 -6.77 -13.51 -5.82
C GLY A 241 -7.34 -12.12 -5.51
N LYS A 242 -6.95 -11.04 -6.20
CA LYS A 242 -7.39 -9.67 -5.86
C LYS A 242 -8.91 -9.50 -5.99
N ARG A 243 -9.51 -10.07 -7.04
CA ARG A 243 -10.97 -10.10 -7.21
C ARG A 243 -11.67 -10.90 -6.10
N GLN A 244 -11.20 -12.10 -5.80
CA GLN A 244 -11.80 -12.96 -4.79
C GLN A 244 -11.72 -12.29 -3.41
N SER A 245 -10.54 -11.81 -3.00
CA SER A 245 -10.34 -11.11 -1.73
C SER A 245 -11.22 -9.86 -1.60
N LYS A 246 -11.37 -9.07 -2.67
CA LYS A 246 -12.29 -7.92 -2.67
C LYS A 246 -13.74 -8.35 -2.51
N THR A 247 -14.17 -9.36 -3.26
CA THR A 247 -15.55 -9.88 -3.20
C THR A 247 -15.86 -10.38 -1.79
N GLU A 248 -15.01 -11.25 -1.25
CA GLU A 248 -15.13 -11.78 0.11
C GLU A 248 -15.16 -10.65 1.14
N SER A 249 -14.31 -9.63 1.02
CA SER A 249 -14.29 -8.52 1.96
C SER A 249 -15.60 -7.74 2.06
N VAL A 250 -16.41 -7.72 0.98
CA VAL A 250 -17.70 -7.02 0.95
C VAL A 250 -18.82 -7.89 1.47
N ILE A 251 -18.83 -9.18 1.12
CA ILE A 251 -19.98 -10.06 1.39
C ILE A 251 -19.81 -10.98 2.61
N SER A 252 -18.61 -11.12 3.18
CA SER A 252 -18.31 -12.13 4.21
C SER A 252 -19.20 -12.06 5.45
N ASN A 253 -19.67 -10.85 5.79
CA ASN A 253 -20.45 -10.58 7.00
C ASN A 253 -21.96 -10.58 6.73
N LEU A 254 -22.39 -10.82 5.48
CA LEU A 254 -23.81 -10.88 5.14
C LEU A 254 -24.40 -12.23 5.59
N PRO A 255 -25.57 -12.24 6.24
CA PRO A 255 -26.26 -13.49 6.61
C PRO A 255 -26.55 -14.38 5.39
N ASN A 256 -26.74 -13.78 4.22
CA ASN A 256 -27.03 -14.42 2.94
C ASN A 256 -25.83 -14.41 1.99
N LYS A 257 -24.59 -14.43 2.49
CA LYS A 257 -23.36 -14.38 1.68
C LYS A 257 -23.29 -15.41 0.56
N ASP A 258 -23.92 -16.58 0.74
CA ASP A 258 -23.89 -17.68 -0.23
C ASP A 258 -24.94 -17.51 -1.35
N THR A 259 -25.88 -16.58 -1.20
CA THR A 259 -26.98 -16.35 -2.15
C THR A 259 -27.03 -14.93 -2.70
N VAL A 260 -26.22 -14.00 -2.17
CA VAL A 260 -26.13 -12.64 -2.70
C VAL A 260 -25.39 -12.66 -4.05
N ASP A 261 -26.03 -12.15 -5.11
CA ASP A 261 -25.34 -12.00 -6.39
C ASP A 261 -24.39 -10.80 -6.30
N SER A 262 -23.09 -11.06 -6.40
CA SER A 262 -22.08 -10.00 -6.31
C SER A 262 -21.08 -10.03 -7.46
N ARG A 263 -20.74 -8.84 -7.96
CA ARG A 263 -19.66 -8.67 -8.94
C ARG A 263 -18.79 -7.48 -8.59
N ILE A 264 -17.54 -7.75 -8.18
CA ILE A 264 -16.52 -6.72 -7.96
C ILE A 264 -15.42 -6.89 -9.00
N SER A 265 -15.13 -5.88 -9.80
CA SER A 265 -14.17 -5.99 -10.92
C SER A 265 -13.47 -4.67 -11.20
N ALA A 266 -12.17 -4.74 -11.53
CA ALA A 266 -11.52 -3.68 -12.28
C ALA A 266 -11.95 -3.85 -13.75
N VAL A 267 -12.50 -2.81 -14.36
CA VAL A 267 -13.17 -2.91 -15.66
C VAL A 267 -12.36 -2.33 -16.82
N ASP A 268 -11.51 -1.32 -16.57
CA ASP A 268 -10.72 -0.71 -17.65
C ASP A 268 -9.48 0.05 -17.16
N TYR A 269 -8.53 0.23 -18.08
CA TYR A 269 -7.35 1.06 -17.95
C TYR A 269 -7.47 2.21 -18.93
N ILE A 270 -7.65 3.44 -18.41
CA ILE A 270 -7.96 4.63 -19.18
C ILE A 270 -6.83 5.65 -18.99
N PRO A 271 -5.79 5.67 -19.86
CA PRO A 271 -4.55 6.38 -19.60
C PRO A 271 -4.70 7.88 -19.31
N PHE A 272 -5.67 8.55 -19.94
CA PHE A 272 -5.86 9.99 -19.74
C PHE A 272 -6.35 10.37 -18.33
N LEU A 273 -6.88 9.41 -17.57
CA LEU A 273 -7.25 9.61 -16.17
C LEU A 273 -6.02 9.72 -15.25
N LYS A 274 -4.82 9.32 -15.72
CA LYS A 274 -3.60 9.36 -14.90
C LYS A 274 -3.81 8.64 -13.55
N ASN A 275 -3.40 9.23 -12.44
CA ASN A 275 -3.48 8.59 -11.13
C ASN A 275 -4.90 8.57 -10.52
N GLN A 276 -5.88 9.12 -11.24
CA GLN A 276 -7.26 9.08 -10.85
C GLN A 276 -7.80 7.66 -10.92
N LYS A 277 -8.60 7.33 -9.91
CA LYS A 277 -9.36 6.11 -9.83
C LYS A 277 -10.80 6.44 -9.50
N GLU A 278 -11.68 5.87 -10.28
CA GLU A 278 -13.11 5.99 -10.09
C GLU A 278 -13.70 4.62 -9.80
N ALA A 279 -14.77 4.62 -9.01
CA ALA A 279 -15.54 3.42 -8.80
C ALA A 279 -17.03 3.72 -8.81
N TYR A 280 -17.78 2.83 -9.45
CA TYR A 280 -19.22 2.78 -9.41
C TYR A 280 -19.67 1.59 -8.59
N MET A 281 -20.58 1.83 -7.64
CA MET A 281 -21.18 0.80 -6.79
C MET A 281 -22.70 0.88 -6.91
N ARG A 282 -23.35 -0.29 -7.01
CA ARG A 282 -24.81 -0.40 -6.91
C ARG A 282 -25.18 -1.50 -5.95
N LEU A 283 -25.98 -1.17 -4.95
CA LEU A 283 -26.55 -2.11 -3.98
C LEU A 283 -28.06 -2.15 -4.17
N GLU A 284 -28.61 -3.35 -4.37
CA GLU A 284 -30.05 -3.58 -4.52
C GLU A 284 -30.54 -4.55 -3.45
N GLY A 285 -31.66 -4.22 -2.81
CA GLY A 285 -32.23 -5.09 -1.80
C GLY A 285 -33.66 -4.74 -1.41
N ARG A 286 -34.09 -5.27 -0.26
CA ARG A 286 -35.45 -5.15 0.25
C ARG A 286 -35.47 -4.63 1.69
N ILE A 287 -36.38 -3.69 1.96
CA ILE A 287 -36.65 -3.10 3.28
C ILE A 287 -38.02 -3.56 3.81
N PHE A 288 -38.58 -2.85 4.80
CA PHE A 288 -39.86 -3.16 5.44
C PHE A 288 -40.96 -3.49 4.42
N GLY A 289 -41.71 -4.57 4.66
CA GLY A 289 -42.77 -5.05 3.76
C GLY A 289 -42.27 -5.63 2.43
N GLY A 290 -40.95 -5.83 2.27
CA GLY A 290 -40.37 -6.29 1.01
C GLY A 290 -40.22 -5.21 -0.05
N ALA A 291 -40.43 -3.93 0.30
CA ALA A 291 -40.26 -2.82 -0.62
C ALA A 291 -38.82 -2.74 -1.13
N ALA A 292 -38.64 -2.47 -2.42
CA ALA A 292 -37.32 -2.40 -3.02
C ALA A 292 -36.57 -1.13 -2.58
N VAL A 293 -35.26 -1.27 -2.39
CA VAL A 293 -34.34 -0.15 -2.22
C VAL A 293 -33.14 -0.34 -3.14
N ARG A 294 -32.64 0.77 -3.69
CA ARG A 294 -31.42 0.80 -4.49
C ARG A 294 -30.56 1.98 -4.08
N ILE A 295 -29.27 1.74 -3.99
CA ILE A 295 -28.24 2.75 -3.72
C ILE A 295 -27.25 2.69 -4.88
N ASP A 296 -27.08 3.81 -5.59
CA ASP A 296 -26.00 3.98 -6.57
C ASP A 296 -25.02 5.02 -6.06
N ILE A 297 -23.73 4.71 -6.12
CA ILE A 297 -22.65 5.59 -5.66
C ILE A 297 -21.55 5.61 -6.72
N THR A 298 -21.12 6.81 -7.05
CA THR A 298 -19.88 7.06 -7.77
C THR A 298 -18.88 7.68 -6.80
N MET A 299 -17.63 7.24 -6.87
CA MET A 299 -16.55 7.84 -6.11
C MET A 299 -15.35 8.10 -7.01
N PHE A 300 -14.57 9.09 -6.60
CA PHE A 300 -13.33 9.52 -7.22
C PHE A 300 -12.26 9.67 -6.15
N VAL A 301 -11.05 9.19 -6.43
CA VAL A 301 -9.87 9.38 -5.58
C VAL A 301 -8.60 9.49 -6.42
N GLU A 302 -7.60 10.19 -5.88
CA GLU A 302 -6.20 10.10 -6.33
C GLU A 302 -5.54 8.90 -5.63
N ASP A 303 -5.34 7.79 -6.34
CA ASP A 303 -5.07 6.48 -5.72
C ASP A 303 -3.72 6.43 -4.98
N GLY A 304 -2.70 7.12 -5.50
CA GLY A 304 -1.38 7.27 -4.90
C GLY A 304 -1.44 8.01 -3.56
N ASN A 305 -2.05 9.20 -3.57
CA ASN A 305 -2.28 10.01 -2.37
C ASN A 305 -3.11 9.28 -1.32
N ASN A 306 -4.10 8.50 -1.74
CA ASN A 306 -5.00 7.76 -0.86
C ASN A 306 -4.28 6.66 -0.04
N SER A 307 -3.04 6.30 -0.38
CA SER A 307 -2.24 5.32 0.38
C SER A 307 -1.02 5.93 1.08
N ALA A 308 -0.54 7.09 0.60
CA ALA A 308 0.69 7.74 1.07
C ALA A 308 0.68 8.05 2.58
N GLY A 309 -0.41 8.63 3.09
CA GLY A 309 -0.52 8.96 4.52
C GLY A 309 -0.45 7.73 5.43
N ILE A 310 -1.06 6.62 5.00
CA ILE A 310 -0.99 5.35 5.72
C ILE A 310 0.43 4.79 5.73
N ILE A 311 1.15 4.86 4.60
CA ILE A 311 2.55 4.42 4.55
C ILE A 311 3.43 5.28 5.48
N ALA A 312 3.17 6.59 5.56
CA ALA A 312 3.86 7.48 6.49
C ALA A 312 3.58 7.13 7.96
N ASP A 313 2.36 6.74 8.32
CA ASP A 313 2.04 6.18 9.65
C ASP A 313 2.78 4.86 9.89
N CYS A 314 2.78 3.93 8.92
CA CYS A 314 3.50 2.65 9.00
C CYS A 314 5.01 2.87 9.27
N ILE A 315 5.64 3.82 8.58
CA ILE A 315 7.06 4.17 8.78
C ILE A 315 7.32 4.58 10.24
N ARG A 316 6.51 5.48 10.80
CA ARG A 316 6.66 5.95 12.17
C ARG A 316 6.41 4.83 13.19
N VAL A 317 5.38 4.01 12.97
CA VAL A 317 5.07 2.86 13.84
C VAL A 317 6.18 1.80 13.79
N SER A 318 6.75 1.54 12.62
CA SER A 318 7.92 0.66 12.49
C SER A 318 9.15 1.21 13.21
N LYS A 319 9.36 2.54 13.23
CA LYS A 319 10.44 3.14 14.04
C LYS A 319 10.20 2.94 15.53
N ILE A 320 8.97 3.13 16.02
CA ILE A 320 8.60 2.82 17.41
C ILE A 320 8.95 1.37 17.75
N ALA A 321 8.60 0.42 16.88
CA ALA A 321 8.91 -1.00 17.08
C ALA A 321 10.42 -1.26 17.06
N LYS A 322 11.16 -0.65 16.14
CA LYS A 322 12.63 -0.78 16.03
C LYS A 322 13.32 -0.31 17.30
N ASP A 323 12.92 0.84 17.83
CA ASP A 323 13.52 1.40 19.05
C ASP A 323 13.17 0.58 20.30
N ARG A 324 12.04 -0.12 20.28
CA ARG A 324 11.65 -1.10 21.31
C ARG A 324 12.20 -2.51 21.07
N ARG A 325 12.93 -2.74 19.99
CA ARG A 325 13.46 -4.06 19.56
C ARG A 325 12.36 -5.12 19.41
N ILE A 326 11.21 -4.73 18.85
CA ILE A 326 10.08 -5.62 18.61
C ILE A 326 10.14 -6.13 17.17
N GLY A 327 10.41 -7.44 17.03
CA GLY A 327 10.56 -8.11 15.74
C GLY A 327 9.36 -8.94 15.28
N GLY A 328 9.27 -9.15 13.97
CA GLY A 328 8.18 -9.89 13.32
C GLY A 328 7.01 -9.02 12.91
N ALA A 329 5.93 -9.65 12.47
CA ALA A 329 4.70 -8.95 12.11
C ALA A 329 4.09 -8.22 13.32
N LEU A 330 3.88 -6.90 13.18
CA LEU A 330 3.21 -6.07 14.17
C LEU A 330 1.69 -6.21 13.99
N SER A 331 1.08 -7.18 14.66
CA SER A 331 -0.35 -7.50 14.51
C SER A 331 -1.27 -6.28 14.62
N SER A 332 -1.06 -5.43 15.62
CA SER A 332 -1.83 -4.21 15.89
C SER A 332 -1.79 -3.23 14.71
N ALA A 333 -0.61 -3.04 14.12
CA ALA A 333 -0.42 -2.19 12.95
C ALA A 333 -0.94 -2.85 11.67
N CYS A 334 -0.63 -4.13 11.44
CA CYS A 334 -1.08 -4.86 10.25
C CYS A 334 -2.60 -4.89 10.15
N SER A 335 -3.32 -5.23 11.23
CA SER A 335 -4.79 -5.30 11.18
C SER A 335 -5.44 -3.95 10.86
N PHE A 336 -4.80 -2.85 11.25
CA PHE A 336 -5.32 -1.51 10.99
C PHE A 336 -4.92 -0.98 9.60
N PHE A 337 -3.65 -1.10 9.21
CA PHE A 337 -3.11 -0.50 8.00
C PHE A 337 -3.15 -1.39 6.75
N SER A 338 -3.35 -2.70 6.89
CA SER A 338 -3.23 -3.67 5.79
C SER A 338 -4.58 -4.29 5.41
N LYS A 339 -4.81 -4.54 4.11
CA LYS A 339 -6.00 -5.24 3.59
C LYS A 339 -5.95 -6.73 3.89
N ASN A 340 -4.74 -7.31 3.90
CA ASN A 340 -4.52 -8.74 4.14
C ASN A 340 -3.53 -8.97 5.31
N PRO A 341 -3.91 -8.61 6.56
CA PRO A 341 -3.08 -8.83 7.73
C PRO A 341 -2.99 -10.33 8.11
N PRO A 342 -2.01 -10.74 8.93
CA PRO A 342 -1.96 -12.08 9.51
C PRO A 342 -3.19 -12.42 10.37
N VAL A 343 -3.76 -11.42 11.06
CA VAL A 343 -4.98 -11.55 11.84
C VAL A 343 -5.94 -10.44 11.41
N GLN A 344 -7.09 -10.82 10.85
CA GLN A 344 -8.13 -9.87 10.48
C GLN A 344 -8.90 -9.42 11.71
N LEU A 345 -9.04 -8.10 11.89
CA LEU A 345 -9.86 -7.50 12.94
C LEU A 345 -10.80 -6.47 12.32
N GLU A 346 -11.87 -6.16 13.04
CA GLU A 346 -12.72 -5.01 12.74
C GLU A 346 -11.91 -3.71 12.90
N ASP A 347 -12.10 -2.74 12.01
CA ASP A 347 -11.29 -1.52 11.94
C ASP A 347 -11.28 -0.74 13.28
N PHE A 348 -12.39 -0.71 14.02
CA PHE A 348 -12.47 -0.07 15.34
C PHE A 348 -11.55 -0.76 16.38
N ILE A 349 -11.59 -2.09 16.44
CA ILE A 349 -10.76 -2.89 17.34
C ILE A 349 -9.29 -2.80 16.92
N ALA A 350 -9.01 -2.84 15.62
CA ALA A 350 -7.67 -2.68 15.07
C ALA A 350 -7.07 -1.31 15.43
N LYS A 351 -7.86 -0.22 15.32
CA LYS A 351 -7.43 1.13 15.72
C LYS A 351 -7.09 1.19 17.20
N LYS A 352 -7.95 0.62 18.06
CA LYS A 352 -7.70 0.57 19.50
C LYS A 352 -6.40 -0.17 19.82
N ASN A 353 -6.17 -1.34 19.21
CA ASN A 353 -4.95 -2.12 19.39
C ASN A 353 -3.69 -1.34 18.95
N LEU A 354 -3.77 -0.64 17.82
CA LEU A 354 -2.69 0.21 17.34
C LEU A 354 -2.35 1.32 18.33
N VAL A 355 -3.36 2.03 18.85
CA VAL A 355 -3.15 3.09 19.85
C VAL A 355 -2.56 2.52 21.14
N GLU A 356 -3.01 1.35 21.60
CA GLU A 356 -2.42 0.66 22.75
C GLU A 356 -0.95 0.28 22.51
N PHE A 357 -0.60 -0.18 21.31
CA PHE A 357 0.80 -0.41 20.92
C PHE A 357 1.59 0.90 20.97
N ILE A 358 1.11 1.97 20.33
CA ILE A 358 1.77 3.28 20.31
C ILE A 358 2.05 3.77 21.75
N LEU A 359 1.06 3.68 22.64
CA LEU A 359 1.16 4.06 24.05
C LEU A 359 1.94 3.08 24.94
N ASN A 360 2.56 2.05 24.36
CA ASN A 360 3.31 1.01 25.08
C ASN A 360 2.48 0.24 26.12
N LYS A 361 1.16 0.10 25.88
CA LYS A 361 0.23 -0.72 26.67
C LYS A 361 0.08 -2.13 26.11
N LYS A 362 0.59 -2.37 24.91
CA LYS A 362 0.56 -3.63 24.18
C LYS A 362 1.88 -3.85 23.45
N GLU A 363 2.35 -5.09 23.42
CA GLU A 363 3.64 -5.43 22.80
C GLU A 363 3.54 -5.51 21.27
N ARG A 364 2.45 -6.05 20.70
CA ARG A 364 2.31 -6.26 19.25
C ARG A 364 0.91 -6.06 18.73
#